data_AF-A0A822EL85-F1
#
_entry.id   AF-A0A822EL85-F1
#
_cell.length_a   1.000
_cell.length_b   1.000
_cell.length_c   1.000
_cell.angle_alpha   90.00
_cell.angle_beta   90.00
_cell.angle_gamma   90.00
#
_symmetry.space_group_name_H-M   'P 1'
#
loop_
_entity.id
_entity.type
_entity.pdbx_description
1 polymer ?
#
loop_
_entity_poly.entity_id
_entity_poly.type
_entity_poly.pdbx_seq_one_letter_code
_entity_poly.pdbx_strand_id
1 'polypeptide(L)' 'MLVFNAQCICASKPVIVHTQYGDVLGYQTDSARVFYGIPFARPPIGTL' A
#
# COMPACT_ATOMS: atom_id res chain seq x y z
N MET A 1 28.39 19.50 -20.90
CA MET A 1 27.22 18.65 -21.22
C MET A 1 26.74 18.06 -19.90
N LEU A 2 25.73 18.66 -19.28
CA LEU A 2 25.13 18.15 -18.04
C LEU A 2 24.17 17.02 -18.42
N VAL A 3 24.52 15.79 -18.07
CA VAL A 3 23.66 14.62 -18.26
C VAL A 3 22.71 14.56 -17.06
N PHE A 4 21.47 15.03 -17.24
CA PHE A 4 20.43 14.86 -16.24
C PHE A 4 19.95 13.40 -16.28
N ASN A 5 20.33 12.61 -15.28
CA ASN A 5 19.83 11.25 -15.09
C ASN A 5 18.38 11.34 -14.57
N ALA A 6 17.42 11.27 -15.48
CA ALA A 6 16.01 11.13 -15.13
C ALA A 6 15.78 9.69 -14.65
N GLN A 7 15.92 9.47 -13.34
CA GLN A 7 15.44 8.24 -12.73
C GLN A 7 13.91 8.22 -12.86
N CYS A 8 13.39 7.25 -13.62
CA CYS A 8 11.97 7.00 -13.71
C CYS A 8 11.46 6.62 -12.32
N ILE A 9 10.63 7.47 -11.72
CA ILE A 9 9.86 7.10 -10.53
C ILE A 9 8.87 6.04 -11.01
N CYS A 10 9.17 4.77 -10.74
CA CYS A 10 8.27 3.66 -11.07
C CYS A 10 6.99 3.83 -10.23
N ALA A 11 5.94 4.37 -10.85
CA ALA A 11 4.64 4.48 -10.21
C ALA A 11 4.07 3.06 -10.02
N SER A 12 4.13 2.55 -8.78
CA SER A 12 3.51 1.27 -8.44
C SER A 12 2.01 1.34 -8.75
N LYS A 13 1.50 0.41 -9.56
CA LYS A 13 0.07 0.38 -9.88
C LYS A 13 -0.74 0.25 -8.59
N PRO A 14 -1.71 1.14 -8.34
CA PRO A 14 -2.57 1.03 -7.17
C PRO A 14 -3.42 -0.24 -7.28
N VAL A 15 -3.54 -0.98 -6.18
CA VAL A 15 -4.36 -2.19 -6.10
C VAL A 15 -5.41 -1.99 -5.02
N ILE A 16 -6.69 -2.01 -5.40
CA ILE A 16 -7.80 -1.92 -4.44
C ILE A 16 -8.39 -3.31 -4.24
N VAL A 17 -8.62 -3.68 -2.99
CA VAL A 17 -9.32 -4.93 -2.62
C VAL A 17 -10.51 -4.60 -1.72
N HIS A 18 -11.62 -5.28 -1.95
CA HIS A 18 -12.84 -5.15 -1.17
C HIS A 18 -12.83 -6.18 -0.03
N THR A 19 -12.99 -5.71 1.20
CA THR A 19 -13.10 -6.57 2.38
C THR A 19 -14.48 -6.38 3.03
N GLN A 20 -14.84 -7.27 3.96
CA GLN A 20 -16.05 -7.11 4.77
C GLN A 20 -16.08 -5.83 5.63
N TYR A 21 -14.94 -5.17 5.81
CA TYR A 21 -14.78 -3.94 6.61
C TYR A 21 -14.51 -2.69 5.75
N GLY A 22 -14.57 -2.80 4.41
CA GLY A 22 -14.34 -1.70 3.47
C GLY A 22 -13.16 -1.94 2.54
N ASP A 23 -12.83 -0.91 1.76
CA ASP A 23 -11.82 -0.97 0.71
C ASP A 23 -10.42 -0.73 1.27
N VAL A 24 -9.46 -1.53 0.82
CA VAL A 24 -8.05 -1.37 1.17
C VAL A 24 -7.23 -1.06 -0.07
N LEU A 25 -6.50 0.04 -0.03
CA LEU A 25 -5.51 0.42 -1.04
C LEU A 25 -4.15 -0.20 -0.69
N GLY A 26 -3.59 -0.94 -1.65
CA GLY A 26 -2.24 -1.47 -1.59
C GLY A 26 -1.42 -1.12 -2.83
N TYR A 27 -0.24 -1.70 -2.90
CA TYR A 27 0.74 -1.45 -3.96
C TYR A 27 1.15 -2.76 -4.63
N GLN A 28 1.32 -2.71 -5.95
CA GLN A 28 1.92 -3.79 -6.71
C GLN A 28 3.45 -3.62 -6.74
N THR A 29 4.17 -4.64 -6.30
CA THR A 29 5.61 -4.81 -6.55
C THR A 29 5.83 -5.81 -7.69
N ASP A 30 7.08 -6.00 -8.10
CA ASP A 30 7.43 -6.98 -9.14
C ASP A 30 7.09 -8.42 -8.75
N SER A 31 7.02 -8.72 -7.45
CA SER A 31 6.83 -10.08 -6.94
C SER A 31 5.50 -10.32 -6.23
N ALA A 32 4.83 -9.26 -5.75
CA ALA A 32 3.63 -9.42 -4.92
C ALA A 32 2.72 -8.19 -4.92
N ARG A 33 1.48 -8.42 -4.47
CA ARG A 33 0.59 -7.35 -4.00
C ARG A 33 0.79 -7.21 -2.51
N VAL A 34 1.07 -6.00 -2.06
CA VAL A 34 1.44 -5.74 -0.67
C VAL A 34 0.46 -4.77 -0.03
N PHE A 35 -0.01 -5.14 1.16
CA PHE A 35 -0.93 -4.35 1.97
C PHE A 35 -0.43 -4.33 3.41
N TYR A 36 -0.14 -3.15 3.94
CA TYR A 36 0.39 -2.97 5.29
C TYR A 36 -0.66 -2.36 6.22
N GLY A 37 -0.60 -2.73 7.50
CA GLY A 37 -1.38 -2.06 8.55
C GLY A 37 -2.89 -2.26 8.47
N ILE A 38 -3.38 -3.32 7.80
CA ILE A 38 -4.82 -3.63 7.79
C ILE A 38 -5.27 -3.95 9.22
N PRO A 39 -6.19 -3.17 9.80
CA PRO A 39 -6.71 -3.46 11.13
C PRO A 39 -7.58 -4.72 11.07
N PHE A 40 -7.35 -5.64 12.01
CA PHE A 40 -8.17 -6.84 12.18
C PHE A 40 -9.01 -6.82 13.46
N ALA A 41 -8.77 -5.83 14.32
CA ALA A 41 -9.44 -5.65 15.59
C ALA A 41 -9.50 -4.16 15.94
N ARG A 42 -10.32 -3.84 16.93
CA ARG A 42 -10.32 -2.51 17.56
C ARG A 42 -8.96 -2.30 18.26
N PRO A 43 -8.34 -1.10 18.17
CA PRO A 43 -7.15 -0.79 18.94
C PRO A 43 -7.39 -1.07 20.45
N PRO A 44 -6.51 -1.81 21.13
CA PRO A 44 -6.69 -2.16 22.54
C PRO A 44 -6.26 -1.00 23.44
N ILE A 45 -7.10 0.04 23.48
CA ILE A 45 -6.89 1.24 24.27
C ILE A 45 -7.96 1.37 25.36
N GLY A 46 -7.58 1.80 26.56
CA GLY A 46 -8.50 1.93 27.70
C GLY A 46 -8.83 0.57 28.32
N THR A 47 -10.12 0.25 28.49
CA THR A 47 -10.60 -1.00 29.12
C THR A 47 -10.81 -2.14 28.11
N LEU A 48 -10.17 -2.06 26.94
CA LEU A 48 -10.25 -3.04 25.87
C LEU A 48 -9.21 -4.14 26.01
#